data_AF-A0A453L8V3-F1
#
_entry.id   AF-A0A453L8V3-F1
#
_cell.length_a   1.000
_cell.length_b   1.000
_cell.length_c   1.000
_cell.angle_alpha   90.00
_cell.angle_beta   90.00
_cell.angle_gamma   90.00
#
_symmetry.space_group_name_H-M   'P 1'
#
loop_
_entity.id
_entity.type
_entity.pdbx_description
1 polymer ?
#
loop_
_entity_poly.entity_id
_entity_poly.type
_entity_poly.pdbx_seq_one_letter_code
_entity_poly.pdbx_strand_id
1 'polypeptide(L)'
;MYKNQLQELAQRSCFSLPSYVCTREGPDHAPRFKATVTFNGETFHGPTCCTTLRQAEHAAAEVALARLSTRGPSTYLTARVLDETGVYKNLLQETAHRAGLKLPVYTTVRSGPGHSPVFASSVELAGLSFAGDAARTKKQAEKNAAMTAWSALKQSKQLTTALPIRNTTGSW
;
A
#
# COMPACT_ATOMS: atom_id res chain seq x y z
N MET A 1 0.78 23.18 2.00
CA MET A 1 1.61 22.05 2.43
C MET A 1 0.90 20.67 2.33
N TYR A 2 -0.39 20.52 2.69
CA TYR A 2 -1.09 19.20 2.63
C TYR A 2 -1.22 18.54 1.25
N LYS A 3 -1.41 19.33 0.17
CA LYS A 3 -1.48 18.79 -1.21
C LYS A 3 -0.19 18.05 -1.60
N ASN A 4 0.97 18.64 -1.29
CA ASN A 4 2.27 18.02 -1.54
C ASN A 4 2.48 16.78 -0.66
N GLN A 5 2.11 16.84 0.61
CA GLN A 5 2.23 15.68 1.50
C GLN A 5 1.40 14.49 1.00
N LEU A 6 0.17 14.73 0.54
CA LEU A 6 -0.68 13.68 -0.04
C LEU A 6 -0.08 13.13 -1.35
N GLN A 7 0.54 13.99 -2.16
CA GLN A 7 1.21 13.61 -3.40
C GLN A 7 2.51 12.82 -3.15
N GLU A 8 3.35 13.25 -2.22
CA GLU A 8 4.56 12.54 -1.80
C GLU A 8 4.22 11.19 -1.18
N LEU A 9 3.16 11.13 -0.37
CA LEU A 9 2.64 9.88 0.17
C LEU A 9 2.18 8.97 -0.97
N ALA A 10 1.47 9.50 -1.97
CA ALA A 10 1.09 8.74 -3.15
C ALA A 10 2.30 8.15 -3.87
N GLN A 11 3.31 8.97 -4.13
CA GLN A 11 4.51 8.58 -4.86
C GLN A 11 5.34 7.53 -4.09
N ARG A 12 5.61 7.79 -2.80
CA ARG A 12 6.38 6.88 -1.95
C ARG A 12 5.68 5.54 -1.73
N SER A 13 4.35 5.56 -1.66
CA SER A 13 3.54 4.36 -1.49
C SER A 13 3.08 3.75 -2.82
N CYS A 14 3.52 4.27 -3.98
CA CYS A 14 3.03 3.87 -5.31
C CYS A 14 1.49 3.87 -5.46
N PHE A 15 0.78 4.70 -4.70
CA PHE A 15 -0.65 4.90 -4.89
C PHE A 15 -0.94 5.77 -6.10
N SER A 16 -2.17 5.69 -6.60
CA SER A 16 -2.65 6.61 -7.63
C SER A 16 -2.59 8.05 -7.11
N LEU A 17 -2.26 8.98 -8.01
CA LEU A 17 -2.21 10.40 -7.67
C LEU A 17 -3.60 10.86 -7.18
N PRO A 18 -3.66 11.70 -6.13
CA PRO A 18 -4.93 12.20 -5.62
C PRO A 18 -5.66 13.03 -6.69
N SER A 19 -6.96 12.76 -6.86
CA SER A 19 -7.83 13.53 -7.76
C SER A 19 -8.66 14.52 -6.95
N TYR A 20 -8.74 15.77 -7.41
CA TYR A 20 -9.48 16.84 -6.74
C TYR A 20 -10.67 17.26 -7.59
N VAL A 21 -11.84 17.34 -6.97
CA VAL A 21 -13.06 17.88 -7.56
C VAL A 21 -13.51 19.05 -6.71
N CYS A 22 -13.67 20.22 -7.33
CA CYS A 22 -14.13 21.42 -6.64
C CYS A 22 -15.42 21.94 -7.30
N THR A 23 -16.40 22.26 -6.45
CA THR A 23 -17.66 22.88 -6.86
C THR A 23 -17.73 24.27 -6.25
N ARG A 24 -18.07 25.27 -7.07
CA ARG A 24 -18.41 26.63 -6.61
C ARG A 24 -19.92 26.72 -6.47
N GLU A 25 -20.36 27.13 -5.30
CA GLU A 25 -21.77 27.30 -4.94
C GLU A 25 -21.99 28.71 -4.38
N GLY A 26 -23.24 29.16 -4.34
CA GLY A 26 -23.61 30.45 -3.76
C GLY A 26 -23.58 31.62 -4.74
N PRO A 27 -24.09 32.78 -4.31
CA PRO A 27 -24.25 33.96 -5.16
C PRO A 27 -22.91 34.59 -5.51
N ASP A 28 -22.85 35.35 -6.61
CA ASP A 28 -21.60 35.94 -7.12
C ASP A 28 -20.89 36.87 -6.12
N HIS A 29 -21.64 37.50 -5.23
CA HIS A 29 -21.11 38.36 -4.18
C HIS A 29 -20.68 37.61 -2.91
N ALA A 30 -20.98 36.31 -2.78
CA ALA A 30 -20.58 35.47 -1.65
C ALA A 30 -20.36 34.00 -2.09
N PRO A 31 -19.38 33.74 -2.97
CA PRO A 31 -19.11 32.40 -3.46
C PRO A 31 -18.55 31.50 -2.34
N ARG A 32 -19.02 30.27 -2.32
CA ARG A 32 -18.57 29.19 -1.43
C ARG A 32 -17.95 28.09 -2.27
N PHE A 33 -16.84 27.55 -1.81
CA PHE A 33 -16.12 26.48 -2.49
C PHE A 33 -16.18 25.21 -1.65
N LYS A 34 -16.60 24.12 -2.29
CA LYS A 34 -16.55 22.78 -1.73
C LYS A 34 -15.57 21.96 -2.54
N ALA A 35 -14.55 21.42 -1.90
CA ALA A 35 -13.61 20.52 -2.55
C ALA A 35 -13.73 19.12 -1.98
N THR A 36 -13.46 18.17 -2.86
CA THR A 36 -13.44 16.74 -2.57
C THR A 36 -12.15 16.19 -3.11
N VAL A 37 -11.45 15.37 -2.33
CA VAL A 37 -10.26 14.66 -2.79
C VAL A 37 -10.52 13.18 -2.80
N THR A 38 -10.30 12.55 -3.93
CA THR A 38 -10.30 11.09 -4.07
C THR A 38 -8.86 10.63 -3.96
N PHE A 39 -8.57 9.87 -2.91
CA PHE A 39 -7.26 9.29 -2.68
C PHE A 39 -7.42 7.82 -2.30
N ASN A 40 -6.70 6.95 -3.00
CA ASN A 40 -6.69 5.53 -2.70
C ASN A 40 -8.09 4.85 -2.78
N GLY A 41 -8.93 5.30 -3.71
CA GLY A 41 -10.32 4.83 -3.87
C GLY A 41 -11.30 5.34 -2.81
N GLU A 42 -10.83 6.11 -1.83
CA GLU A 42 -11.67 6.80 -0.85
C GLU A 42 -11.87 8.26 -1.22
N THR A 43 -13.08 8.75 -1.03
CA THR A 43 -13.45 10.13 -1.30
C THR A 43 -13.59 10.87 0.02
N PHE A 44 -12.78 11.92 0.19
CA PHE A 44 -12.77 12.76 1.38
C PHE A 44 -13.36 14.12 1.05
N HIS A 45 -14.38 14.51 1.81
CA HIS A 45 -15.06 15.79 1.65
C HIS A 45 -14.42 16.83 2.57
N GLY A 46 -13.94 17.92 1.97
CA GLY A 46 -13.56 19.10 2.71
C GLY A 46 -14.79 19.87 3.22
N PRO A 47 -14.59 20.78 4.19
CA PRO A 47 -15.65 21.66 4.68
C PRO A 47 -16.26 22.53 3.57
N THR A 48 -17.56 22.77 3.67
CA THR A 48 -18.40 23.44 2.65
C THR A 48 -18.38 24.97 2.69
N CYS A 49 -17.70 25.57 3.68
CA CYS A 49 -17.76 27.01 3.94
C CYS A 49 -16.50 27.78 3.49
N CYS A 50 -15.68 27.20 2.61
CA CYS A 50 -14.45 27.86 2.17
C CYS A 50 -14.75 29.03 1.23
N THR A 51 -14.05 30.16 1.41
CA THR A 51 -14.22 31.37 0.58
C THR A 51 -13.34 31.37 -0.67
N THR A 52 -12.36 30.45 -0.75
CA THR A 52 -11.47 30.31 -1.90
C THR A 52 -11.30 28.84 -2.30
N LEU A 53 -11.08 28.61 -3.60
CA LEU A 53 -10.80 27.28 -4.15
C LEU A 53 -9.56 26.64 -3.49
N ARG A 54 -8.47 27.39 -3.34
CA ARG A 54 -7.23 26.90 -2.72
C ARG A 54 -7.46 26.40 -1.29
N GLN A 55 -8.27 27.11 -0.52
CA GLN A 55 -8.57 26.75 0.86
C GLN A 55 -9.46 25.51 0.93
N ALA A 56 -10.45 25.39 0.04
CA ALA A 56 -11.28 24.20 -0.07
C ALA A 56 -10.44 22.95 -0.38
N GLU A 57 -9.57 23.03 -1.39
CA GLU A 57 -8.69 21.94 -1.78
C GLU A 57 -7.71 21.55 -0.66
N HIS A 58 -7.17 22.54 0.04
CA HIS A 58 -6.27 22.32 1.16
C HIS A 58 -6.97 21.60 2.31
N ALA A 59 -8.17 22.04 2.68
CA ALA A 59 -8.95 21.44 3.74
C ALA A 59 -9.41 20.01 3.39
N ALA A 60 -9.73 19.75 2.11
CA ALA A 60 -10.00 18.38 1.65
C ALA A 60 -8.78 17.45 1.81
N ALA A 61 -7.59 17.93 1.45
CA ALA A 61 -6.34 17.18 1.63
C ALA A 61 -5.98 16.95 3.11
N GLU A 62 -6.24 17.93 3.98
CA GLU A 62 -6.04 17.81 5.43
C GLU A 62 -6.95 16.72 6.03
N VAL A 63 -8.24 16.73 5.69
CA VAL A 63 -9.19 15.69 6.14
C VAL A 63 -8.75 14.30 5.68
N ALA A 64 -8.26 14.18 4.45
CA ALA A 64 -7.72 12.93 3.93
C ALA A 64 -6.52 12.45 4.75
N LEU A 65 -5.51 13.30 4.97
CA LEU A 65 -4.32 12.96 5.76
C LEU A 65 -4.66 12.61 7.21
N ALA A 66 -5.56 13.36 7.85
CA ALA A 66 -5.98 13.09 9.22
C ALA A 66 -6.69 11.73 9.34
N ARG A 67 -7.56 11.40 8.38
CA ARG A 67 -8.22 10.09 8.31
C ARG A 67 -7.24 8.95 8.01
N LEU A 68 -6.30 9.15 7.10
CA LEU A 68 -5.27 8.15 6.78
C LEU A 68 -4.32 7.90 7.96
N SER A 69 -4.08 8.93 8.78
CA SER A 69 -3.21 8.82 9.95
C SER A 69 -3.89 8.16 11.16
N THR A 70 -5.21 8.36 11.32
CA THR A 70 -5.99 7.81 12.44
C THR A 70 -6.54 6.41 12.15
N ARG A 71 -6.87 6.12 10.90
CA ARG A 71 -7.39 4.84 10.48
C ARG A 71 -6.21 3.92 10.19
N GLY A 72 -5.92 3.00 11.12
CA GLY A 72 -5.04 1.87 10.82
C GLY A 72 -5.50 1.15 9.54
N PRO A 73 -4.60 0.44 8.84
CA PRO A 73 -4.86 -0.08 7.49
C PRO A 73 -6.17 -0.89 7.48
N SER A 74 -7.21 -0.31 6.88
CA SER A 74 -8.50 -0.97 6.71
C SER A 74 -8.29 -2.20 5.84
N THR A 75 -8.43 -3.39 6.42
CA THR A 75 -8.06 -4.69 5.81
C THR A 75 -8.61 -4.86 4.40
N TYR A 76 -9.87 -4.49 4.18
CA TYR A 76 -10.55 -4.56 2.88
C TYR A 76 -10.00 -3.59 1.82
N LEU A 77 -9.58 -2.40 2.23
CA LEU A 77 -9.03 -1.38 1.34
C LEU A 77 -7.55 -1.63 1.07
N THR A 78 -6.78 -2.09 2.07
CA THR A 78 -5.45 -2.62 1.83
C THR A 78 -5.49 -3.74 0.80
N ALA A 79 -6.41 -4.71 0.89
CA ALA A 79 -6.47 -5.80 -0.07
C ALA A 79 -6.66 -5.33 -1.53
N ARG A 80 -7.58 -4.40 -1.79
CA ARG A 80 -7.84 -3.86 -3.15
C ARG A 80 -6.70 -3.00 -3.69
N VAL A 81 -6.07 -2.21 -2.82
CA VAL A 81 -5.00 -1.28 -3.20
C VAL A 81 -3.70 -2.04 -3.44
N LEU A 82 -3.37 -2.96 -2.53
CA LEU A 82 -2.28 -3.90 -2.68
C LEU A 82 -2.41 -4.74 -3.96
N ASP A 83 -3.64 -4.97 -4.41
CA ASP A 83 -3.99 -5.70 -5.62
C ASP A 83 -3.62 -4.98 -6.93
N GLU A 84 -3.56 -3.64 -6.95
CA GLU A 84 -3.43 -2.83 -8.17
C GLU A 84 -2.06 -2.13 -8.32
N THR A 85 -1.41 -1.77 -7.21
CA THR A 85 -0.33 -0.76 -7.19
C THR A 85 1.09 -1.31 -7.08
N GLY A 86 1.29 -2.62 -6.90
CA GLY A 86 2.64 -3.19 -6.76
C GLY A 86 3.35 -2.80 -5.45
N VAL A 87 2.60 -2.28 -4.47
CA VAL A 87 3.08 -1.92 -3.13
C VAL A 87 3.81 -3.08 -2.45
N TYR A 88 3.37 -4.33 -2.66
CA TYR A 88 4.06 -5.49 -2.07
C TYR A 88 5.55 -5.55 -2.43
N LYS A 89 5.94 -5.14 -3.64
CA LYS A 89 7.36 -5.11 -4.04
C LYS A 89 8.16 -4.10 -3.23
N ASN A 90 7.63 -2.87 -3.11
CA ASN A 90 8.25 -1.82 -2.30
C ASN A 90 8.27 -2.17 -0.81
N LEU A 91 7.19 -2.77 -0.31
CA LEU A 91 7.06 -3.17 1.08
C LEU A 91 8.08 -4.27 1.45
N LEU A 92 8.27 -5.25 0.56
CA LEU A 92 9.30 -6.28 0.72
C LEU A 92 10.70 -5.69 0.62
N GLN A 93 10.92 -4.76 -0.31
CA GLN A 93 12.20 -4.06 -0.46
C GLN A 93 12.57 -3.24 0.78
N GLU A 94 11.65 -2.43 1.30
CA GLU A 94 11.90 -1.62 2.50
C GLU A 94 12.04 -2.48 3.75
N THR A 95 11.30 -3.58 3.84
CA THR A 95 11.44 -4.54 4.95
C THR A 95 12.78 -5.24 4.91
N ALA A 96 13.24 -5.67 3.73
CA ALA A 96 14.56 -6.23 3.55
C ALA A 96 15.65 -5.22 3.94
N HIS A 97 15.53 -3.98 3.45
CA HIS A 97 16.49 -2.91 3.77
C HIS A 97 16.53 -2.59 5.28
N ARG A 98 15.37 -2.45 5.94
CA ARG A 98 15.29 -2.21 7.39
C ARG A 98 15.82 -3.37 8.22
N ALA A 99 15.69 -4.60 7.72
CA ALA A 99 16.23 -5.79 8.36
C ALA A 99 17.72 -6.03 8.03
N GLY A 100 18.36 -5.20 7.20
CA GLY A 100 19.73 -5.40 6.75
C GLY A 100 19.90 -6.60 5.82
N LEU A 101 18.82 -7.07 5.20
CA LEU A 101 18.79 -8.22 4.31
C LEU A 101 19.03 -7.79 2.86
N LYS A 102 19.44 -8.75 2.02
CA LYS A 102 19.56 -8.56 0.57
C LYS A 102 18.21 -8.23 -0.06
N LEU A 103 18.25 -7.45 -1.14
CA LEU A 103 17.07 -7.03 -1.89
C LEU A 103 16.26 -8.25 -2.39
N PRO A 104 14.92 -8.19 -2.42
CA PRO A 104 14.09 -9.29 -2.87
C PRO A 104 14.32 -9.61 -4.35
N VAL A 105 14.54 -10.88 -4.68
CA VAL A 105 14.72 -11.33 -6.08
C VAL A 105 13.45 -12.01 -6.56
N TYR A 106 12.88 -11.53 -7.68
CA TYR A 106 11.70 -12.12 -8.29
C TYR A 106 12.09 -13.02 -9.46
N THR A 107 11.63 -14.28 -9.40
CA THR A 107 11.81 -15.25 -10.47
C THR A 107 10.45 -15.64 -11.00
N THR A 108 10.19 -15.41 -12.30
CA THR A 108 8.94 -15.82 -12.94
C THR A 108 9.21 -16.88 -13.99
N VAL A 109 8.54 -18.01 -13.85
CA VAL A 109 8.56 -19.12 -14.80
C VAL A 109 7.24 -19.12 -15.55
N ARG A 110 7.32 -19.12 -16.89
CA ARG A 110 6.17 -19.32 -17.76
C ARG A 110 6.12 -20.79 -18.17
N SER A 111 4.99 -21.43 -17.92
CA SER A 111 4.71 -22.81 -18.22
C SER A 111 3.37 -22.95 -18.95
N GLY A 112 3.09 -24.10 -19.55
CA GLY A 112 1.80 -24.42 -20.14
C GLY A 112 1.67 -24.17 -21.65
N PRO A 113 0.54 -24.59 -22.25
CA PRO A 113 0.30 -24.51 -23.69
C PRO A 113 0.30 -23.07 -24.20
N GLY A 114 0.69 -22.85 -25.46
CA GLY A 114 0.72 -21.52 -26.07
C GLY A 114 -0.62 -20.76 -26.02
N HIS A 115 -1.74 -21.49 -25.97
CA HIS A 115 -3.09 -20.94 -25.86
C HIS A 115 -3.61 -20.78 -24.42
N SER A 116 -2.86 -21.26 -23.42
CA SER A 116 -3.18 -21.12 -21.99
C SER A 116 -1.90 -21.05 -21.14
N PRO A 117 -1.14 -19.94 -21.24
CA PRO A 117 0.09 -19.79 -20.47
C PRO A 117 -0.23 -19.61 -18.99
N VAL A 118 0.51 -20.35 -18.17
CA VAL A 118 0.51 -20.29 -16.71
C VAL A 118 1.81 -19.67 -16.27
N PHE A 119 1.75 -18.64 -15.45
CA PHE A 119 2.89 -17.95 -14.89
C PHE A 119 2.97 -18.29 -13.41
N ALA A 120 4.10 -18.83 -12.97
CA ALA A 120 4.41 -19.03 -11.57
C ALA A 120 5.54 -18.08 -11.19
N SER A 121 5.38 -17.33 -10.11
CA SER A 121 6.44 -16.46 -9.61
C SER A 121 6.83 -16.85 -8.20
N SER A 122 8.11 -16.72 -7.89
CA SER A 122 8.66 -16.81 -6.55
C SER A 122 9.46 -15.56 -6.21
N VAL A 123 9.49 -15.21 -4.93
CA VAL A 123 10.33 -14.13 -4.41
C VAL A 123 11.26 -14.68 -3.33
N GLU A 124 12.54 -14.40 -3.48
CA GLU A 124 13.55 -14.78 -2.50
C GLU A 124 13.87 -13.58 -1.59
N LEU A 125 13.73 -13.76 -0.28
CA LEU A 125 13.98 -12.74 0.74
C LEU A 125 14.51 -13.39 2.01
N ALA A 126 15.59 -12.86 2.58
CA ALA A 126 16.29 -13.45 3.73
C ALA A 126 16.84 -14.88 3.51
N GLY A 127 17.10 -15.29 2.26
CA GLY A 127 17.44 -16.68 1.94
C GLY A 127 16.25 -17.65 2.02
N LEU A 128 15.03 -17.13 2.23
CA LEU A 128 13.79 -17.87 2.15
C LEU A 128 13.15 -17.58 0.79
N SER A 129 12.74 -18.64 0.10
CA SER A 129 12.02 -18.53 -1.18
C SER A 129 10.53 -18.72 -0.94
N PHE A 130 9.74 -17.72 -1.32
CA PHE A 130 8.28 -17.73 -1.21
C PHE A 130 7.68 -17.85 -2.60
N ALA A 131 7.10 -19.00 -2.90
CA ALA A 131 6.35 -19.22 -4.13
C ALA A 131 4.91 -18.73 -3.98
N GLY A 132 4.44 -17.97 -4.97
CA GLY A 132 3.04 -17.58 -5.07
C GLY A 132 2.24 -18.55 -5.94
N ASP A 133 0.92 -18.50 -5.80
CA ASP A 133 0.01 -19.25 -6.66
C ASP A 133 0.20 -18.89 -8.13
N ALA A 134 0.15 -19.91 -8.99
CA ALA A 134 0.27 -19.74 -10.42
C ALA A 134 -0.95 -19.00 -10.99
N ALA A 135 -0.71 -18.10 -11.95
CA ALA A 135 -1.75 -17.25 -12.54
C ALA A 135 -1.65 -17.22 -14.06
N ARG A 136 -2.73 -16.78 -14.73
CA ARG A 136 -2.75 -16.63 -16.20
C ARG A 136 -1.96 -15.43 -16.71
N THR A 137 -1.50 -14.55 -15.82
CA THR A 137 -0.72 -13.36 -16.18
C THR A 137 0.52 -13.23 -15.30
N LYS A 138 1.62 -12.74 -15.90
CA LYS A 138 2.87 -12.46 -15.18
C LYS A 138 2.66 -11.51 -14.00
N LYS A 139 1.86 -10.45 -14.20
CA LYS A 139 1.55 -9.45 -13.17
C LYS A 139 0.86 -10.08 -11.96
N GLN A 140 -0.12 -10.96 -12.18
CA GLN A 140 -0.82 -11.61 -11.09
C GLN A 140 0.06 -12.64 -10.36
N ALA A 141 0.90 -13.39 -11.08
CA ALA A 141 1.82 -14.35 -10.49
C ALA A 141 2.84 -13.66 -9.56
N GLU A 142 3.48 -12.57 -10.02
CA GLU A 142 4.41 -11.78 -9.21
C GLU A 142 3.76 -11.21 -7.94
N LYS A 143 2.51 -10.77 -8.06
CA LYS A 143 1.72 -10.29 -6.94
C LYS A 143 1.42 -11.39 -5.93
N ASN A 144 1.00 -12.57 -6.38
CA ASN A 144 0.78 -13.72 -5.51
C ASN A 144 2.05 -14.07 -4.73
N ALA A 145 3.21 -14.07 -5.39
CA ALA A 145 4.50 -14.33 -4.74
C ALA A 145 4.81 -13.29 -3.66
N ALA A 146 4.60 -12.01 -3.99
CA ALA A 146 4.85 -10.91 -3.07
C ALA A 146 3.89 -10.93 -1.86
N MET A 147 2.64 -11.34 -2.06
CA MET A 147 1.66 -11.56 -0.99
C MET A 147 2.09 -12.65 -0.03
N THR A 148 2.48 -13.82 -0.55
CA THR A 148 2.93 -14.97 0.24
C THR A 148 4.15 -14.60 1.10
N ALA A 149 5.11 -13.89 0.52
CA ALA A 149 6.28 -13.43 1.28
C ALA A 149 5.91 -12.44 2.39
N TRP A 150 5.03 -11.48 2.10
CA TRP A 150 4.62 -10.48 3.08
C TRP A 150 3.83 -11.08 4.24
N SER A 151 2.91 -12.01 3.96
CA SER A 151 2.13 -12.69 5.00
C SER A 151 3.03 -13.55 5.89
N ALA A 152 3.99 -14.27 5.31
CA ALA A 152 4.97 -15.05 6.06
C ALA A 152 5.89 -14.18 6.92
N LEU A 153 6.32 -13.00 6.42
CA LEU A 153 7.07 -12.02 7.21
C LEU A 153 6.26 -11.47 8.39
N LYS A 154 4.96 -11.24 8.19
CA LYS A 154 4.07 -10.74 9.25
C LYS A 154 3.84 -11.80 10.34
N GLN A 155 3.74 -13.08 9.97
CA GLN A 155 3.63 -14.19 10.91
C GLN A 155 4.96 -14.46 11.64
N SER A 156 6.10 -14.42 10.95
CA SER A 156 7.42 -14.64 11.57
C SER A 156 7.79 -13.55 12.58
N LYS A 157 7.49 -12.27 12.29
CA LYS A 157 7.67 -11.16 13.26
C LYS A 157 6.87 -11.36 14.56
N GLN A 158 5.70 -11.97 14.48
CA GLN A 158 4.89 -12.29 15.67
C GLN A 158 5.57 -13.42 16.48
N LEU A 159 6.17 -14.41 15.82
CA LEU A 159 6.87 -15.53 16.45
C LEU A 159 8.19 -15.12 17.12
N THR A 160 8.93 -14.16 16.58
CA THR A 160 10.20 -13.71 17.20
C THR A 160 10.00 -12.96 18.52
N THR A 161 8.79 -12.45 18.77
CA THR A 161 8.46 -11.76 20.03
C THR A 161 8.00 -12.74 21.12
N ALA A 162 7.78 -14.03 20.78
CA ALA A 162 7.12 -15.01 21.65
C ALA A 162 8.02 -16.15 22.14
N LEU A 163 9.34 -16.06 21.98
CA LEU A 163 10.26 -17.03 22.61
C LEU A 163 10.91 -16.42 23.86
N PRO A 164 10.39 -16.67 25.07
CA PRO A 164 11.23 -16.57 26.25
C PRO A 164 12.37 -17.57 26.07
N ILE A 165 13.58 -17.06 26.14
CA ILE A 165 14.81 -17.85 26.17
C ILE A 165 14.65 -18.83 27.34
N ARG A 166 14.34 -20.10 27.03
CA ARG A 166 14.38 -21.16 28.03
C ARG A 166 15.86 -21.45 28.27
N ASN A 167 16.42 -20.77 29.26
CA ASN A 167 17.74 -21.05 29.79
C ASN A 167 17.67 -22.41 30.49
N THR A 168 17.96 -23.48 29.76
CA THR A 168 18.34 -24.77 30.34
C THR A 168 19.81 -24.71 30.73
N THR A 169 20.08 -24.32 31.96
CA THR A 169 21.28 -24.71 32.72
C THR A 169 20.81 -25.81 33.67
N GLY A 170 21.31 -27.04 33.72
CA GLY A 170 22.64 -27.56 33.42
C GLY A 170 22.92 -28.53 34.57
N SER A 171 22.72 -29.83 34.34
CA SER A 171 22.96 -30.90 35.31
C SER A 171 24.36 -31.46 35.08
N TRP A 172 25.22 -31.39 36.08
CA TRP A 172 26.37 -32.28 36.30
C TRP A 172 26.55 -32.45 37.81
#